data_AF-A0A1D7XSB5-F1
#
_entry.id   AF-A0A1D7XSB5-F1
#
_cell.length_a   1.000
_cell.length_b   1.000
_cell.length_c   1.000
_cell.angle_alpha   90.00
_cell.angle_beta   90.00
_cell.angle_gamma   90.00
#
_symmetry.space_group_name_H-M   'P 1'
#
loop_
_entity.id
_entity.type
_entity.pdbx_description
1 polymer ?
#
loop_
_entity_poly.entity_id
_entity_poly.type
_entity_poly.pdbx_seq_one_letter_code
_entity_poly.pdbx_strand_id
1 'polypeptide(L)' 'MNKLEKFIHSKKYLPSILYFGSLAIVLFDIYCNEFTDFEFVPPILETPLFYWFLFITYLAVKNLKKNKSKV' A
#
# COMPACT_ATOMS: atom_id res chain seq x y z
N MET A 1 -6.05 -2.40 19.49
CA MET A 1 -5.54 -2.97 18.22
C MET A 1 -6.67 -2.98 17.22
N ASN A 2 -6.54 -2.14 16.19
CA ASN A 2 -7.65 -1.59 15.44
C ASN A 2 -8.33 -2.62 14.55
N LYS A 3 -9.67 -2.55 14.46
CA LYS A 3 -10.54 -3.44 13.67
C LYS A 3 -10.03 -3.64 12.22
N LEU A 4 -9.40 -2.60 11.66
CA LEU A 4 -8.75 -2.59 10.36
C LEU A 4 -7.55 -3.54 10.25
N GLU A 5 -6.67 -3.60 11.26
CA GLU A 5 -5.55 -4.55 11.25
C GLU A 5 -6.06 -5.98 11.23
N LYS A 6 -7.09 -6.30 12.04
CA LYS A 6 -7.73 -7.62 12.04
C LYS A 6 -8.36 -7.95 10.68
N PHE A 7 -8.99 -6.97 10.03
CA PHE A 7 -9.59 -7.15 8.71
C PHE A 7 -8.53 -7.39 7.63
N ILE A 8 -7.46 -6.58 7.62
CA ILE A 8 -6.35 -6.71 6.67
C ILE A 8 -5.60 -8.03 6.87
N HIS A 9 -5.42 -8.46 8.11
CA HIS A 9 -4.82 -9.77 8.42
C HIS A 9 -5.82 -10.94 8.37
N SER A 10 -7.11 -10.71 8.08
CA SER A 10 -8.12 -11.76 8.05
C SER A 10 -7.91 -12.74 6.90
N LYS A 11 -7.26 -12.31 5.81
CA LYS A 11 -6.90 -13.16 4.68
C LYS A 11 -5.39 -13.07 4.46
N LYS A 12 -4.74 -14.23 4.28
CA LYS A 12 -3.28 -14.34 4.11
C LYS A 12 -2.74 -13.46 2.95
N TYR A 13 -3.54 -13.27 1.91
CA TYR A 13 -3.17 -12.58 0.67
C TYR A 13 -3.54 -11.10 0.66
N LEU A 14 -4.46 -10.66 1.54
CA LEU A 14 -4.95 -9.27 1.55
C LEU A 14 -3.84 -8.24 1.74
N PRO A 15 -2.91 -8.40 2.70
CA PRO A 15 -1.86 -7.42 2.94
C PRO A 15 -0.93 -7.29 1.72
N SER A 16 -0.62 -8.42 1.07
CA SER A 16 0.21 -8.44 -0.14
C SER A 16 -0.50 -7.79 -1.32
N ILE A 17 -1.78 -8.11 -1.54
CA ILE A 17 -2.57 -7.50 -2.63
C ILE A 17 -2.72 -5.99 -2.41
N LEU A 18 -2.96 -5.53 -1.18
CA LEU A 18 -3.01 -4.10 -0.87
C LEU A 18 -1.65 -3.41 -1.08
N TYR A 19 -0.55 -4.08 -0.74
CA TYR A 19 0.80 -3.54 -0.95
C TYR A 19 1.13 -3.42 -2.43
N PHE A 20 0.97 -4.51 -3.20
CA PHE A 20 1.20 -4.52 -4.65
C PHE A 20 0.25 -3.57 -5.39
N GLY A 21 -1.01 -3.49 -4.98
CA GLY A 21 -1.98 -2.56 -5.55
C GLY A 21 -1.59 -1.10 -5.30
N SER A 22 -1.18 -0.75 -4.08
CA SER A 22 -0.75 0.61 -3.77
C SER A 22 0.55 0.98 -4.51
N LEU A 23 1.51 0.04 -4.61
CA LEU A 23 2.74 0.22 -5.37
C LEU A 23 2.44 0.43 -6.87
N ALA A 24 1.53 -0.35 -7.44
CA ALA A 24 1.14 -0.24 -8.84
C ALA A 24 0.51 1.12 -9.14
N ILE A 25 -0.35 1.64 -8.25
CA ILE A 25 -0.96 2.97 -8.42
C ILE A 25 0.10 4.06 -8.43
N VAL A 26 1.07 4.03 -7.49
CA VAL A 26 2.16 5.02 -7.44
C VAL A 26 3.03 4.96 -8.69
N LEU A 27 3.39 3.76 -9.16
CA LEU A 27 4.18 3.59 -10.37
C LEU A 27 3.42 4.04 -11.62
N PHE A 28 2.11 3.76 -11.68
CA PHE A 28 1.26 4.16 -12.78
C PHE A 28 1.07 5.68 -12.84
N ASP A 29 0.93 6.32 -11.68
CA ASP A 29 0.86 7.76 -11.55
C ASP A 29 2.14 8.45 -12.06
N ILE A 30 3.31 7.98 -11.62
CA ILE A 30 4.62 8.46 -12.11
C ILE A 30 4.73 8.29 -13.63
N TYR A 31 4.31 7.13 -14.15
CA TYR A 31 4.34 6.85 -15.59
C TYR A 31 3.42 7.79 -16.38
N CYS A 32 2.18 8.00 -15.94
CA CYS A 32 1.24 8.92 -16.59
C CYS A 32 1.75 10.37 -16.56
N ASN A 33 2.35 10.78 -15.44
CA ASN A 33 2.93 12.11 -15.29
C ASN A 33 4.15 12.34 -16.21
N GLU A 34 5.04 11.36 -16.35
CA GLU A 34 6.25 11.52 -17.18
C GLU A 34 5.99 11.36 -18.69
N PHE A 35 5.10 10.44 -19.08
CA PHE A 35 4.92 10.06 -20.50
C PHE A 35 3.70 10.69 -21.16
N THR A 36 2.73 11.19 -20.38
CA THR A 36 1.40 11.53 -20.91
C THR A 36 0.90 12.92 -20.47
N ASP A 37 1.70 13.68 -19.71
CA ASP A 37 1.32 14.97 -19.08
C ASP A 37 -0.07 14.88 -18.40
N PHE A 38 -0.43 13.69 -17.93
CA PHE A 38 -1.74 13.37 -17.40
C PHE A 38 -1.59 13.06 -15.91
N GLU A 39 -2.14 13.92 -15.06
CA GLU A 39 -2.23 13.68 -13.63
C GLU A 39 -3.31 12.62 -13.35
N PHE A 40 -2.88 11.36 -13.22
CA PHE A 40 -3.78 10.25 -12.90
C PHE A 40 -4.32 10.38 -11.48
N VAL A 41 -3.45 10.71 -10.51
CA VAL A 41 -3.84 11.04 -9.15
C VAL A 41 -3.73 12.56 -8.97
N PRO A 42 -4.83 13.26 -8.64
CA PRO A 42 -4.73 14.68 -8.36
C PRO A 42 -3.89 14.92 -7.10
N PRO A 43 -3.20 16.06 -6.99
CA PRO A 43 -2.25 16.33 -5.90
C PRO A 43 -2.89 16.28 -4.50
N ILE A 44 -4.20 16.52 -4.40
CA ILE A 44 -4.96 16.39 -3.15
C ILE A 44 -5.16 14.93 -2.70
N LEU A 45 -5.14 13.99 -3.66
CA LEU A 45 -5.20 12.55 -3.40
C LEU A 45 -3.80 11.94 -3.29
N GLU A 46 -2.77 12.55 -3.86
CA GLU A 46 -1.38 12.08 -3.75
C GLU A 46 -0.95 11.95 -2.28
N THR A 47 -1.25 12.96 -1.46
CA THR A 47 -0.89 12.97 -0.03
C THR A 47 -1.56 11.85 0.78
N PRO A 48 -2.89 11.65 0.73
CA PRO A 48 -3.53 10.54 1.41
C PRO A 48 -3.14 9.17 0.83
N LEU A 49 -2.82 9.07 -0.46
CA LEU A 49 -2.35 7.83 -1.09
C LEU A 49 -0.95 7.46 -0.60
N PHE A 50 -0.07 8.46 -0.41
CA PHE A 50 1.23 8.27 0.20
C PHE A 50 1.12 7.82 1.67
N TYR A 51 0.26 8.47 2.47
CA TYR A 51 -0.02 8.03 3.84
C TYR A 51 -0.60 6.61 3.89
N TRP A 52 -1.48 6.27 2.95
CA TRP A 52 -2.02 4.93 2.81
C TRP A 52 -0.93 3.91 2.47
N PHE A 53 -0.06 4.24 1.51
CA PHE A 53 1.09 3.41 1.15
C PHE A 53 2.01 3.15 2.34
N LEU A 54 2.32 4.18 3.14
CA LEU A 54 3.10 4.02 4.38
C LEU A 54 2.38 3.11 5.40
N PHE A 55 1.07 3.27 5.56
CA PHE A 55 0.27 2.45 6.46
C PHE A 55 0.28 0.96 6.05
N ILE A 56 0.11 0.67 4.75
CA ILE A 56 0.17 -0.70 4.22
C ILE A 56 1.59 -1.27 4.29
N THR A 57 2.62 -0.46 4.03
CA THR A 57 4.03 -0.86 4.18
C THR A 57 4.34 -1.22 5.63
N TYR A 58 3.90 -0.40 6.58
CA TYR A 58 4.03 -0.70 8.01
C TYR A 58 3.36 -2.03 8.37
N LEU A 59 2.15 -2.29 7.86
CA LEU A 59 1.45 -3.55 8.06
C LEU A 59 2.18 -4.74 7.42
N ALA A 60 2.69 -4.59 6.20
CA ALA A 60 3.45 -5.62 5.50
C ALA A 60 4.74 -5.99 6.25
N VAL A 61 5.51 -4.99 6.68
CA VAL A 61 6.74 -5.17 7.48
C VAL A 61 6.43 -5.83 8.83
N LYS A 62 5.35 -5.39 9.51
CA LYS A 62 4.89 -5.98 10.76
C LYS A 62 4.49 -7.46 10.58
N ASN A 63 3.87 -7.81 9.46
CA ASN A 63 3.51 -9.19 9.13
C ASN A 63 4.74 -10.06 8.84
N LEU A 64 5.70 -9.53 8.07
CA LEU A 64 6.99 -10.20 7.80
C LEU A 64 7.76 -10.49 9.10
N LYS A 65 7.82 -9.52 10.01
CA LYS A 65 8.49 -9.68 11.32
C LYS A 65 7.81 -10.76 12.17
N LYS A 66 6.49 -10.90 12.07
CA LYS A 66 5.70 -11.93 12.78
C LYS A 66 5.95 -13.34 12.23
N ASN A 67 6.25 -13.47 10.93
CA ASN A 67 6.66 -14.74 10.32
C ASN A 67 8.12 -15.10 10.67
N LYS A 68 9.01 -14.10 10.79
CA LYS A 68 10.41 -14.31 11.16
C LYS A 68 10.61 -14.77 12.62
N SER A 69 9.65 -14.49 13.50
CA SER A 69 9.66 -14.91 14.91
C SER A 69 9.11 -16.33 15.15
N LYS A 70 8.67 -17.02 14.09
CA LYS A 70 8.16 -18.41 14.14
C LYS A 70 9.10 -19.42 13.47
N VAL A 71 10.30 -18.99 13.07
CA VAL A 71 11.37 -19.84 12.53
C VAL A 71 12.45 -19.95 13.60
#